data_AF-A0AAV4JQU7-F1
#
_entry.id   AF-A0AAV4JQU7-F1
#
_cell.length_a   1.000
_cell.length_b   1.000
_cell.length_c   1.000
_cell.angle_alpha   90.00
_cell.angle_beta   90.00
_cell.angle_gamma   90.00
#
_symmetry.space_group_name_H-M   'P 1'
#
loop_
_entity.id
_entity.type
_entity.pdbx_description
1 polymer ?
#
loop_
_entity_poly.entity_id
_entity_poly.type
_entity_poly.pdbx_seq_one_letter_code
_entity_poly.pdbx_strand_id
1 'polypeptide(L)'
;MIQLAPRMYHVPEDIQVMLDDYFSGFRMSFSTSDYTTNWINLEMGIVMGCTISQILYVMAMEVILKTAEGSAGPANLGGGCSMPPLKAFMDDTTII
;
A
#
# COMPACT_ATOMS: atom_id res chain seq x y z
N MET A 1 3.07 4.21 -7.94
CA MET A 1 3.14 2.91 -7.22
C MET A 1 1.78 2.25 -7.07
N ILE A 2 0.77 2.91 -6.50
CA ILE A 2 -0.57 2.31 -6.29
C ILE A 2 -1.26 1.87 -7.59
N GLN A 3 -1.13 2.62 -8.69
CA GLN A 3 -1.66 2.19 -10.01
C GLN A 3 -0.81 1.11 -10.69
N LEU A 4 0.46 0.97 -10.30
CA LEU A 4 1.39 0.02 -10.90
C LEU A 4 1.24 -1.38 -10.28
N ALA A 5 0.95 -1.46 -8.98
CA ALA A 5 0.83 -2.73 -8.29
C ALA A 5 -0.28 -3.64 -8.86
N PRO A 6 -1.53 -3.17 -9.09
CA PRO A 6 -2.57 -3.98 -9.72
C PRO A 6 -2.15 -4.57 -11.06
N ARG A 7 -1.40 -3.80 -11.87
CA ARG A 7 -0.84 -4.28 -13.15
C ARG A 7 0.16 -5.40 -12.96
N MET A 8 1.08 -5.26 -12.01
CA MET A 8 2.09 -6.28 -11.70
C MET A 8 1.47 -7.57 -11.14
N TYR A 9 0.31 -7.48 -10.48
CA TYR A 9 -0.46 -8.65 -10.03
C TYR A 9 -1.45 -9.18 -11.07
N HIS A 10 -1.47 -8.64 -12.29
CA HIS A 10 -2.39 -9.05 -13.35
C HIS A 10 -3.87 -8.93 -12.96
N VAL A 11 -4.19 -7.90 -12.15
CA VAL A 11 -5.59 -7.56 -11.84
C VAL A 11 -6.30 -7.23 -13.16
N PRO A 12 -7.52 -7.75 -13.40
CA PRO A 12 -8.31 -7.46 -14.59
C PRO A 12 -8.41 -5.95 -14.89
N GLU A 13 -8.36 -5.59 -16.18
CA GLU A 13 -8.33 -4.19 -16.64
C GLU A 13 -9.58 -3.41 -16.22
N ASP A 14 -10.75 -4.06 -16.25
CA ASP A 14 -12.02 -3.51 -15.77
C ASP A 14 -11.97 -3.11 -14.29
N ILE A 15 -11.31 -3.92 -13.46
CA ILE A 15 -11.09 -3.59 -12.04
C ILE A 15 -10.09 -2.43 -11.90
N GLN A 16 -9.04 -2.38 -12.73
CA GLN A 16 -8.09 -1.25 -12.70
C GLN A 16 -8.77 0.08 -13.04
N VAL A 17 -9.59 0.09 -14.10
CA VAL A 17 -10.38 1.27 -14.50
C VAL A 17 -11.35 1.67 -13.38
N MET A 18 -12.05 0.70 -12.79
CA MET A 18 -12.94 0.96 -11.66
C MET A 18 -12.21 1.61 -10.47
N LEU A 19 -10.98 1.17 -10.16
CA LEU A 19 -10.17 1.74 -9.10
C LEU A 19 -9.70 3.16 -9.44
N ASP A 20 -9.23 3.39 -10.67
CA ASP A 20 -8.84 4.73 -11.12
C ASP A 20 -10.03 5.70 -11.05
N ASP A 21 -11.21 5.28 -11.51
CA ASP A 21 -12.45 6.05 -11.41
C ASP A 21 -12.82 6.33 -9.95
N TYR A 22 -12.73 5.31 -9.08
CA TYR A 22 -12.99 5.45 -7.65
C TYR A 22 -12.10 6.52 -7.01
N PHE A 23 -10.79 6.53 -7.32
CA PHE A 23 -9.85 7.48 -6.71
C PHE A 23 -9.80 8.87 -7.37
N SER A 24 -10.15 9.01 -8.65
CA SER A 24 -10.01 10.26 -9.42
C SER A 24 -10.81 11.46 -8.90
N GLY A 25 -11.84 11.23 -8.08
CA GLY A 25 -12.78 12.25 -7.64
C GLY A 25 -12.75 12.56 -6.15
N PHE A 26 -11.78 12.03 -5.39
CA PHE A 26 -11.79 12.18 -3.94
C PHE A 26 -11.64 13.63 -3.50
N ARG A 27 -12.54 14.04 -2.61
CA ARG A 27 -12.48 15.32 -1.92
C ARG A 27 -12.65 15.10 -0.44
N MET A 28 -11.96 15.92 0.34
CA MET A 28 -12.05 15.90 1.78
C MET A 28 -12.48 17.28 2.29
N SER A 29 -13.34 17.28 3.28
CA SER A 29 -13.61 18.43 4.15
C SER A 29 -13.62 17.92 5.58
N PHE A 30 -13.16 18.73 6.52
CA PHE A 30 -13.30 18.41 7.94
C PHE A 30 -14.06 19.51 8.66
N SER A 31 -14.82 19.09 9.68
CA SER A 31 -15.62 19.98 10.52
C SER A 31 -15.11 19.88 11.96
N THR A 32 -14.93 21.04 12.58
CA THR A 32 -14.69 21.20 14.01
C THR A 32 -15.94 21.83 14.64
N SER A 33 -15.91 22.13 15.94
CA SER A 33 -16.97 22.92 16.59
C SER A 33 -17.10 24.33 16.00
N ASP A 34 -15.99 24.88 15.49
CA ASP A 34 -15.86 26.31 15.22
C ASP A 34 -15.94 26.62 13.72
N TYR A 35 -15.56 25.66 12.86
CA TYR A 35 -15.59 25.84 11.42
C TYR A 35 -15.64 24.52 10.64
N THR A 36 -15.98 24.62 9.36
CA THR A 36 -15.83 23.55 8.38
C THR A 36 -14.95 24.04 7.24
N THR A 37 -14.01 23.22 6.78
CA THR A 37 -13.18 23.58 5.64
C THR A 37 -13.95 23.48 4.33
N ASN A 38 -13.50 24.23 3.32
CA ASN A 38 -13.90 23.95 1.95
C ASN A 38 -13.45 22.53 1.53
N TRP A 39 -14.04 22.02 0.46
CA TRP A 39 -13.61 20.78 -0.17
C TRP A 39 -12.19 20.92 -0.73
N ILE A 40 -11.33 19.98 -0.36
CA ILE A 40 -9.95 19.85 -0.82
C ILE A 40 -9.86 18.62 -1.71
N ASN A 41 -9.34 18.76 -2.93
CA ASN A 41 -9.10 17.61 -3.81
C ASN A 41 -7.91 16.81 -3.29
N LEU A 42 -8.06 15.48 -3.24
CA LEU A 42 -6.99 14.56 -2.87
C LEU A 42 -6.35 13.99 -4.14
N GLU A 43 -5.20 14.55 -4.55
CA GLU A 43 -4.59 14.23 -5.84
C GLU A 43 -3.62 13.04 -5.81
N MET A 44 -2.95 12.79 -4.68
CA MET A 44 -1.85 11.84 -4.60
C MET A 44 -2.04 10.85 -3.46
N GLY A 45 -1.77 9.58 -3.75
CA GLY A 45 -1.79 8.49 -2.78
C GLY A 45 -3.13 7.78 -2.67
N ILE A 46 -3.38 7.20 -1.50
CA ILE A 46 -4.62 6.50 -1.13
C ILE A 46 -5.24 7.19 0.07
N VAL A 47 -6.57 7.11 0.17
CA VAL A 47 -7.29 7.74 1.29
C VAL A 47 -7.19 6.85 2.52
N MET A 48 -6.61 7.39 3.60
CA MET A 48 -6.50 6.71 4.88
C MET A 48 -7.90 6.52 5.49
N GLY A 49 -8.19 5.33 6.00
CA GLY A 49 -9.53 4.97 6.50
C GLY A 49 -10.49 4.44 5.44
N CYS A 50 -10.12 4.44 4.16
CA CYS A 50 -10.87 3.73 3.12
C CYS A 50 -10.47 2.23 3.10
N THR A 51 -11.46 1.35 2.98
CA THR A 51 -11.26 -0.11 3.05
C THR A 51 -10.38 -0.63 1.92
N ILE A 52 -10.59 -0.18 0.68
CA ILE A 52 -9.80 -0.66 -0.47
C ILE A 52 -8.37 -0.12 -0.46
N SER A 53 -8.13 1.03 0.19
CA SER A 53 -6.79 1.63 0.33
C SER A 53 -5.81 0.69 1.02
N GLN A 54 -6.24 -0.08 2.03
CA GLN A 54 -5.37 -1.02 2.75
C GLN A 54 -4.85 -2.13 1.84
N ILE A 55 -5.72 -2.68 0.99
CA ILE A 55 -5.36 -3.76 0.06
C ILE A 55 -4.39 -3.22 -1.01
N LEU A 56 -4.68 -2.04 -1.56
CA LEU A 56 -3.81 -1.38 -2.53
C LEU A 56 -2.44 -1.04 -1.96
N TYR A 57 -2.40 -0.63 -0.70
CA TYR A 57 -1.17 -0.38 0.03
C TYR A 57 -0.32 -1.65 0.15
N VAL A 58 -0.93 -2.74 0.64
CA VAL A 58 -0.24 -4.03 0.79
C VAL A 58 0.27 -4.55 -0.55
N MET A 59 -0.52 -4.47 -1.62
CA MET A 59 -0.05 -4.84 -2.97
C MET A 59 1.16 -4.00 -3.40
N ALA A 60 1.14 -2.69 -3.17
CA ALA A 60 2.25 -1.82 -3.53
C ALA A 60 3.52 -2.10 -2.69
N MET A 61 3.36 -2.38 -1.39
CA MET A 61 4.47 -2.76 -0.52
C MET A 61 5.05 -4.12 -0.90
N GLU A 62 4.22 -5.10 -1.23
CA GLU A 62 4.70 -6.43 -1.62
C GLU A 62 5.55 -6.39 -2.89
N VAL A 63 5.23 -5.51 -3.86
CA VAL A 63 6.10 -5.25 -5.02
C VAL A 63 7.50 -4.79 -4.58
N ILE A 64 7.56 -3.88 -3.60
CA ILE A 64 8.83 -3.36 -3.07
C ILE A 64 9.58 -4.45 -2.31
N LEU A 65 8.90 -5.16 -1.42
CA LEU A 65 9.49 -6.20 -0.57
C LEU A 65 10.08 -7.34 -1.41
N LYS A 66 9.37 -7.82 -2.44
CA LYS A 66 9.91 -8.83 -3.36
C LYS A 66 11.17 -8.40 -4.07
N THR A 67 11.29 -7.11 -4.41
CA THR A 67 12.54 -6.59 -5.00
C THR A 67 13.66 -6.50 -3.96
N ALA A 68 13.33 -6.24 -2.70
CA ALA A 68 14.28 -6.17 -1.60
C ALA A 68 14.74 -7.56 -1.11
N GLU A 69 13.91 -8.60 -1.19
CA GLU A 69 14.26 -9.97 -0.78
C GLU A 69 15.52 -10.51 -1.46
N GLY A 70 15.76 -10.15 -2.71
CA GLY A 70 16.98 -10.55 -3.42
C GLY A 70 18.28 -9.96 -2.85
N SER A 71 18.20 -8.98 -1.94
CA SER A 71 19.36 -8.26 -1.40
C SER A 71 19.80 -8.71 0.00
N ALA A 72 19.02 -9.55 0.68
CA ALA A 72 19.31 -10.03 2.03
C ALA A 72 19.17 -11.57 2.14
N GLY A 73 20.10 -12.21 2.84
CA GLY A 73 20.13 -13.66 3.04
C GLY A 73 19.32 -14.08 4.26
N PRO A 74 18.78 -15.32 4.30
CA PRO A 74 17.98 -15.79 5.42
C PRO A 74 18.81 -15.81 6.73
N ALA A 75 18.20 -15.38 7.83
CA ALA A 75 18.83 -15.40 9.13
C ALA A 75 18.70 -16.79 9.75
N ASN A 76 19.83 -17.40 10.14
CA ASN A 76 19.85 -18.71 10.80
C ASN A 76 19.76 -18.52 12.32
N LEU A 77 18.74 -19.11 12.93
CA LEU A 77 18.48 -18.99 14.37
C LEU A 77 19.05 -20.18 15.17
N GLY A 78 19.69 -21.14 14.49
CA GLY A 78 20.10 -22.42 15.06
C GLY A 78 18.94 -23.42 15.16
N GLY A 79 19.26 -24.68 15.49
CA GLY A 79 18.27 -25.74 15.70
C GLY A 79 17.46 -26.13 14.45
N GLY A 80 17.96 -25.82 13.24
CA GLY A 80 17.23 -26.04 11.99
C GLY A 80 16.18 -24.97 11.67
N CYS A 81 16.11 -23.89 12.46
CA CYS A 81 15.19 -22.79 12.26
C CYS A 81 15.85 -21.62 11.53
N SER A 82 15.15 -21.04 10.57
CA SER A 82 15.58 -19.84 9.84
C SER A 82 14.43 -18.86 9.71
N MET A 83 14.73 -17.57 9.81
CA MET A 83 13.79 -16.50 9.52
C MET A 83 14.02 -15.96 8.10
N PRO A 84 12.94 -15.51 7.43
CA PRO A 84 13.09 -14.78 6.19
C PRO A 84 13.93 -13.52 6.41
N PRO A 85 14.69 -13.08 5.40
CA PRO A 85 15.59 -11.93 5.48
C PRO A 85 14.87 -10.61 5.77
N LEU A 86 13.57 -10.55 5.47
CA LEU A 86 12.71 -9.40 5.65
C LEU A 86 11.46 -9.81 6.40
N LYS A 87 11.01 -8.93 7.30
CA LYS A 87 9.68 -8.96 7.89
C LYS A 87 9.05 -7.59 7.72
N ALA A 88 7.81 -7.56 7.28
CA ALA A 88 7.09 -6.31 7.10
C ALA A 88 5.71 -6.37 7.75
N PHE A 89 5.27 -5.23 8.27
CA PHE A 89 3.92 -4.98 8.75
C PHE A 89 3.51 -3.58 8.34
N MET A 90 2.60 -3.47 7.37
CA MET A 90 2.25 -2.18 6.75
C MET A 90 3.51 -1.46 6.25
N ASP A 91 3.80 -0.26 6.77
CA ASP A 91 4.99 0.54 6.44
C ASP A 91 6.25 0.12 7.22
N ASP A 92 6.11 -0.58 8.34
CA ASP A 92 7.24 -1.04 9.13
C ASP A 92 7.90 -2.25 8.45
N THR A 93 9.17 -2.10 8.06
CA THR A 93 9.98 -3.17 7.48
C THR A 93 11.26 -3.36 8.27
N THR A 94 11.51 -4.60 8.70
CA THR A 94 12.72 -5.02 9.42
C THR A 94 13.54 -5.94 8.53
N ILE A 95 14.79 -5.57 8.30
CA ILE A 95 15.82 -6.40 7.68
C ILE A 95 16.54 -7.15 8.80
N ILE A 96 16.71 -8.47 8.64
CA ILE A 96 17.30 -9.37 9.65
C ILE A 96 18.72 -9.77 9.24
#